data_AF-A0A8H2WUJ9-F1
#
_entry.id   AF-A0A8H2WUJ9-F1
#
_cell.length_a   1.000
_cell.length_b   1.000
_cell.length_c   1.000
_cell.angle_alpha   90.00
_cell.angle_beta   90.00
_cell.angle_gamma   90.00
#
_symmetry.space_group_name_H-M   'P 1'
#
loop_
_entity.id
_entity.type
_entity.pdbx_description
1 polymer ?
#
loop_
_entity_poly.entity_id
_entity_poly.type
_entity_poly.pdbx_seq_one_letter_code
_entity_poly.pdbx_strand_id
1 'polypeptide(L)'
;MDVHHYKKHPVRIHSKVASGILPVEENLRRLLMDFGAIWDLQLFHVQGGVCAVGPLNNAIIVFESPGSAWRTLESSRNKRTGDIWSTHSMTARPFISGGYFHELFLTVTVPKLNALKANGIYLHRPDTQPQSNDSWFFLGKHTDLSGIPRSSGSQLAHTTSSDYEPRAKRRRIEFPGGSSYDTTAINKQVPTSGSSPTPSAVPESPHWMRTRIAQLEAELYVAKAARDMAVSEQDVIQKAHQAEQVARREAMSQKSAAEAALSRREVEQSWLRTELDAAICQKSNLSNDLENLRGQFAVLEEDLKLARSSLDMATKSNERVESLQLELEEAQDRAQKLQLQQSHTEQGEAKFDITKLEDAKTKIKQLKSRVKQLKSNLAVTQEQLDSTQQSLESKEQKCLLTRRRYKTTKAKLGAYKTWLGNERALLQKLRTTLTPAAYKSLGATHETLGAFLSAMGLPPVGEDGNTGPKEESE
;
A
#
# COMPACT_ATOMS: atom_id res chain seq x y z
N MET A 1 3.57 14.19 23.75
CA MET A 1 2.60 14.17 22.63
C MET A 1 2.59 12.78 22.05
N ASP A 2 1.42 12.24 21.73
CA ASP A 2 1.33 10.93 21.08
C ASP A 2 1.90 11.02 19.66
N VAL A 3 2.80 10.10 19.30
CA VAL A 3 3.37 9.94 17.95
C VAL A 3 2.25 9.85 16.90
N HIS A 4 1.08 9.34 17.27
CA HIS A 4 -0.10 9.29 16.42
C HIS A 4 -0.61 10.67 15.98
N HIS A 5 -0.41 11.73 16.77
CA HIS A 5 -0.83 13.08 16.40
C HIS A 5 -0.10 13.58 15.16
N TYR A 6 1.21 13.35 15.09
CA TYR A 6 2.02 13.86 13.98
C TYR A 6 1.85 13.03 12.70
N LYS A 7 1.34 11.80 12.72
CA LYS A 7 1.31 10.92 11.53
C LYS A 7 0.65 11.50 10.27
N LYS A 8 -0.27 12.46 10.40
CA LYS A 8 -1.00 13.06 9.27
C LYS A 8 -0.41 14.40 8.77
N HIS A 9 0.62 14.90 9.44
CA HIS A 9 1.25 16.19 9.17
C HIS A 9 2.48 16.12 8.25
N PRO A 10 3.29 15.05 8.24
CA PRO A 10 4.47 14.99 7.40
C PRO A 10 4.15 14.60 5.96
N VAL A 11 4.85 15.25 5.05
CA VAL A 11 4.88 14.94 3.62
C VAL A 11 6.34 14.73 3.22
N ARG A 12 6.60 13.70 2.42
CA ARG A 12 7.93 13.48 1.83
C ARG A 12 7.96 14.07 0.43
N ILE A 13 8.88 14.98 0.17
CA ILE A 13 9.16 15.48 -1.19
C ILE A 13 10.45 14.82 -1.69
N HIS A 14 10.48 14.41 -2.94
CA HIS A 14 11.70 13.92 -3.58
C HIS A 14 11.77 14.34 -5.04
N SER A 15 13.00 14.47 -5.53
CA SER A 15 13.29 14.71 -6.95
C SER A 15 12.87 13.49 -7.79
N LYS A 16 12.23 13.73 -8.94
CA LYS A 16 11.94 12.73 -9.97
C LYS A 16 13.18 12.31 -10.74
N VAL A 17 14.15 13.21 -10.87
CA VAL A 17 15.39 12.98 -11.61
C VAL A 17 16.40 12.36 -10.66
N ALA A 18 17.07 11.28 -11.09
CA ALA A 18 18.04 10.57 -10.26
C ALA A 18 19.22 11.46 -9.80
N SER A 19 19.60 12.45 -10.63
CA SER A 19 20.58 13.49 -10.32
C SER A 19 19.97 14.80 -9.81
N GLY A 20 18.63 14.88 -9.72
CA GLY A 20 17.95 16.15 -9.48
C GLY A 20 18.17 16.67 -8.07
N ILE A 21 18.52 17.95 -8.01
CA ILE A 21 18.77 18.71 -6.79
C ILE A 21 17.45 19.38 -6.42
N LEU A 22 16.99 19.16 -5.19
CA LEU A 22 15.86 19.92 -4.64
C LEU A 22 16.27 21.39 -4.49
N PRO A 23 15.31 22.34 -4.63
CA PRO A 23 15.57 23.74 -4.32
C PRO A 23 16.18 23.88 -2.91
N VAL A 24 17.04 24.89 -2.75
CA VAL A 24 17.58 25.27 -1.43
C VAL A 24 16.44 25.47 -0.44
N GLU A 25 16.69 25.18 0.85
CA GLU A 25 15.67 25.16 1.90
C GLU A 25 14.72 26.37 1.87
N GLU A 26 15.26 27.58 1.74
CA GLU A 26 14.49 28.84 1.72
C GLU A 26 13.53 28.91 0.54
N ASN A 27 13.99 28.50 -0.65
CA ASN A 27 13.16 28.46 -1.85
C ASN A 27 12.07 27.39 -1.71
N LEU A 28 12.42 26.22 -1.18
CA LEU A 28 11.44 25.15 -0.95
C LEU A 28 10.38 25.56 0.07
N ARG A 29 10.76 26.28 1.15
CA ARG A 29 9.80 26.84 2.11
C ARG A 29 8.89 27.85 1.44
N ARG A 30 9.44 28.80 0.68
CA ARG A 30 8.65 29.84 0.00
C ARG A 30 7.64 29.22 -0.98
N LEU A 31 8.06 28.23 -1.77
CA LEU A 31 7.18 27.51 -2.70
C LEU A 31 6.04 26.75 -2.01
N LEU A 32 6.23 26.37 -0.75
CA LEU A 32 5.27 25.55 -0.01
C LEU A 32 4.41 26.34 0.98
N MET A 33 4.73 27.61 1.21
CA MET A 33 3.94 28.49 2.08
C MET A 33 2.49 28.63 1.60
N ASP A 34 2.25 28.55 0.29
CA ASP A 34 0.91 28.60 -0.30
C ASP A 34 0.01 27.43 0.15
N PHE A 35 0.58 26.29 0.54
CA PHE A 35 -0.17 25.14 1.06
C PHE A 35 -0.48 25.26 2.55
N GLY A 36 0.30 26.05 3.30
CA GLY A 36 0.11 26.35 4.72
C GLY A 36 1.41 26.44 5.51
N ALA A 37 1.29 26.76 6.80
CA ALA A 37 2.42 26.91 7.70
C ALA A 37 3.21 25.60 7.90
N ILE A 38 4.54 25.72 7.91
CA ILE A 38 5.49 24.60 8.03
C ILE A 38 6.15 24.69 9.41
N TRP A 39 6.01 23.64 10.22
CA TRP A 39 6.67 23.52 11.53
C TRP A 39 8.14 23.12 11.42
N ASP A 40 8.45 22.15 10.57
CA ASP A 40 9.83 21.72 10.33
C ASP A 40 10.03 21.30 8.89
N LEU A 41 11.23 21.55 8.37
CA LEU A 41 11.68 21.14 7.05
C LEU A 41 13.08 20.58 7.20
N GLN A 42 13.29 19.37 6.70
CA GLN A 42 14.58 18.69 6.73
C GLN A 42 14.90 18.21 5.32
N LEU A 43 16.07 18.58 4.81
CA LEU A 43 16.55 18.12 3.51
C LEU A 43 17.69 17.13 3.70
N PHE A 44 17.75 16.12 2.85
CA PHE A 44 18.77 15.09 2.91
C PHE A 44 19.05 14.50 1.53
N HIS A 45 20.25 13.94 1.37
CA HIS A 45 20.63 13.18 0.19
C HIS A 45 20.53 11.68 0.50
N VAL A 46 19.72 10.97 -0.29
CA VAL A 46 19.55 9.52 -0.17
C VAL A 46 19.96 8.84 -1.46
N GLN A 47 20.88 7.89 -1.35
CA GLN A 47 21.32 7.03 -2.45
C GLN A 47 21.25 5.57 -1.99
N GLY A 48 20.56 4.72 -2.76
CA GLY A 48 20.39 3.30 -2.40
C GLY A 48 19.61 3.05 -1.11
N GLY A 49 18.83 4.02 -0.62
CA GLY A 49 18.06 3.91 0.62
C GLY A 49 18.81 4.29 1.90
N VAL A 50 20.04 4.80 1.80
CA VAL A 50 20.86 5.27 2.93
C VAL A 50 21.15 6.77 2.77
N CYS A 51 21.24 7.54 3.87
CA CYS A 51 21.75 8.90 3.77
C CYS A 51 23.23 8.88 3.37
N ALA A 52 23.55 9.64 2.32
CA ALA A 52 24.91 9.81 1.85
C ALA A 52 25.25 11.31 1.77
N VAL A 53 26.54 11.63 1.65
CA VAL A 53 26.98 13.00 1.40
C VAL A 53 26.79 13.28 -0.09
N GLY A 54 25.94 14.24 -0.45
CA GLY A 54 25.64 14.57 -1.84
C GLY A 54 24.55 15.62 -2.01
N PRO A 55 24.13 15.91 -3.27
CA PRO A 55 23.11 16.90 -3.55
C PRO A 55 21.74 16.52 -2.97
N LEU A 56 21.11 17.43 -2.24
CA LEU A 56 19.84 17.19 -1.55
C LEU A 56 18.77 16.75 -2.55
N ASN A 57 18.26 15.52 -2.43
CA ASN A 57 17.32 14.94 -3.40
C ASN A 57 15.99 14.51 -2.74
N ASN A 58 15.91 14.60 -1.41
CA ASN A 58 14.70 14.33 -0.65
C ASN A 58 14.52 15.36 0.50
N ALA A 59 13.28 15.59 0.89
CA ALA A 59 12.91 16.43 2.02
C ALA A 59 11.74 15.82 2.81
N ILE A 60 11.74 16.01 4.12
CA ILE A 60 10.59 15.76 5.01
C ILE A 60 10.07 17.10 5.48
N ILE A 61 8.77 17.30 5.34
CA ILE A 61 8.10 18.57 5.63
C ILE A 61 6.97 18.28 6.59
N VAL A 62 6.97 18.93 7.74
CA VAL A 62 5.90 18.80 8.73
C VAL A 62 5.07 20.07 8.69
N PHE A 63 3.84 19.95 8.22
CA PHE A 63 2.89 21.06 8.24
C PHE A 63 2.24 21.21 9.61
N GLU A 64 1.81 22.43 9.93
CA GLU A 64 1.02 22.70 11.14
C GLU A 64 -0.36 22.05 11.10
N SER A 65 -0.96 21.96 9.91
CA SER A 65 -2.29 21.38 9.72
C SER A 65 -2.22 20.14 8.81
N PRO A 66 -2.97 19.07 9.11
CA PRO A 66 -3.06 17.90 8.25
C PRO A 66 -3.75 18.25 6.91
N GLY A 67 -4.56 19.31 6.87
CA GLY A 67 -5.15 19.81 5.63
C GLY A 67 -4.11 20.36 4.66
N SER A 68 -3.05 21.01 5.17
CA SER A 68 -1.95 21.53 4.35
C SER A 68 -1.12 20.39 3.75
N ALA A 69 -0.85 19.35 4.54
CA ALA A 69 -0.24 18.11 4.07
C ALA A 69 -1.05 17.47 2.94
N TRP A 70 -2.38 17.34 3.13
CA TRP A 70 -3.27 16.81 2.11
C TRP A 70 -3.29 17.64 0.82
N ARG A 71 -3.43 18.97 0.92
CA ARG A 71 -3.40 19.86 -0.26
C ARG A 71 -2.09 19.76 -1.05
N THR A 72 -0.98 19.61 -0.34
CA THR A 72 0.35 19.41 -0.95
C THR A 72 0.40 18.10 -1.75
N LEU A 73 -0.11 17.00 -1.16
CA LEU A 73 -0.18 15.69 -1.82
C LEU A 73 -1.09 15.72 -3.05
N GLU A 74 -2.27 16.33 -2.92
CA GLU A 74 -3.25 16.42 -4.00
C GLU A 74 -2.72 17.29 -5.15
N SER A 75 -2.09 18.42 -4.84
CA SER A 75 -1.43 19.29 -5.83
C SER A 75 -0.30 18.55 -6.56
N SER A 76 0.51 17.76 -5.86
CA SER A 76 1.56 16.97 -6.49
C SER A 76 1.03 15.85 -7.39
N ARG A 77 -0.18 15.34 -7.12
CA ARG A 77 -0.83 14.31 -7.93
C ARG A 77 -1.44 14.89 -9.19
N ASN A 78 -2.07 16.06 -9.09
CA ASN A 78 -2.75 16.76 -10.17
C ASN A 78 -1.79 17.67 -10.95
N LYS A 79 -0.70 17.08 -11.44
CA LYS A 79 0.40 17.81 -12.08
C LYS A 79 -0.09 18.52 -13.36
N ARG A 80 -0.01 19.85 -13.39
CA ARG A 80 -0.31 20.71 -14.56
C ARG A 80 0.98 21.30 -15.12
N THR A 81 1.07 21.49 -16.43
CA THR A 81 2.24 22.15 -17.03
C THR A 81 2.41 23.56 -16.43
N GLY A 82 3.59 23.85 -15.87
CA GLY A 82 3.91 25.14 -15.23
C GLY A 82 3.72 25.18 -13.70
N ASP A 83 3.23 24.11 -13.08
CA ASP A 83 3.16 24.00 -11.63
C ASP A 83 4.55 23.82 -10.97
N ILE A 84 4.65 24.12 -9.67
CA ILE A 84 5.92 24.00 -8.92
C ILE A 84 6.54 22.59 -9.01
N TRP A 85 5.71 21.56 -9.18
CA TRP A 85 6.10 20.15 -9.27
C TRP A 85 6.73 19.82 -10.62
N SER A 86 6.22 20.39 -11.71
CA SER A 86 6.80 20.27 -13.06
C SER A 86 8.08 21.07 -13.19
N THR A 87 8.04 22.34 -12.79
CA THR A 87 9.17 23.27 -12.91
C THR A 87 10.42 22.77 -12.22
N HIS A 88 10.28 22.18 -11.03
CA HIS A 88 11.42 21.68 -10.25
C HIS A 88 11.60 20.17 -10.31
N SER A 89 10.83 19.47 -11.16
CA SER A 89 10.86 18.01 -11.28
C SER A 89 10.73 17.28 -9.92
N MET A 90 9.82 17.73 -9.06
CA MET A 90 9.61 17.17 -7.72
C MET A 90 8.31 16.36 -7.64
N THR A 91 8.19 15.51 -6.62
CA THR A 91 6.91 14.94 -6.19
C THR A 91 6.80 14.85 -4.68
N ALA A 92 5.60 15.13 -4.19
CA ALA A 92 5.19 14.81 -2.83
C ALA A 92 4.62 13.39 -2.76
N ARG A 93 4.94 12.67 -1.68
CA ARG A 93 4.37 11.36 -1.35
C ARG A 93 3.91 11.36 0.11
N PRO A 94 2.83 10.61 0.40
CA PRO A 94 2.40 10.44 1.78
C PRO A 94 3.52 9.79 2.58
N PHE A 95 3.61 10.18 3.85
CA PHE A 95 4.59 9.61 4.75
C PHE A 95 4.11 8.23 5.22
N ILE A 96 4.68 7.17 4.65
CA ILE A 96 4.30 5.77 4.95
C ILE A 96 4.98 5.33 6.25
N SER A 97 4.23 4.65 7.13
CA SER A 97 4.79 4.03 8.33
C SER A 97 5.70 2.86 7.94
N GLY A 98 6.95 2.90 8.39
CA GLY A 98 7.97 1.88 8.13
C GLY A 98 9.05 2.34 7.14
N GLY A 99 10.27 1.85 7.35
CA GLY A 99 11.43 2.16 6.53
C GLY A 99 12.26 3.35 7.01
N TYR A 100 13.31 3.66 6.26
CA TYR A 100 14.37 4.61 6.64
C TYR A 100 13.87 6.02 6.99
N PHE A 101 12.96 6.58 6.19
CA PHE A 101 12.42 7.93 6.47
C PHE A 101 11.57 7.97 7.72
N HIS A 102 10.85 6.88 8.02
CA HIS A 102 10.07 6.76 9.25
C HIS A 102 10.98 6.82 10.48
N GLU A 103 12.11 6.12 10.43
CA GLU A 103 13.11 6.15 11.50
C GLU A 103 13.76 7.53 11.65
N LEU A 104 14.14 8.18 10.55
CA LEU A 104 14.65 9.56 10.57
C LEU A 104 13.65 10.55 11.17
N PHE A 105 12.38 10.45 10.79
CA PHE A 105 11.33 11.30 11.34
C PHE A 105 11.16 11.11 12.84
N LEU A 106 11.14 9.86 13.31
CA LEU A 106 11.00 9.55 14.73
C LEU A 106 12.23 9.95 15.55
N THR A 107 13.43 9.84 15.00
CA THR A 107 14.70 10.08 15.71
C THR A 107 15.20 11.51 15.64
N VAL A 108 14.89 12.24 14.56
CA VAL A 108 15.39 13.61 14.34
C VAL A 108 14.26 14.64 14.44
N THR A 109 13.20 14.46 13.67
CA THR A 109 12.13 15.46 13.55
C THR A 109 11.24 15.52 14.79
N VAL A 110 10.79 14.37 15.31
CA VAL A 110 9.89 14.32 16.47
C VAL A 110 10.55 14.92 17.74
N PRO A 111 11.81 14.62 18.09
CA PRO A 111 12.47 15.25 19.22
C PRO A 111 12.61 16.77 19.06
N LYS A 112 12.94 17.24 17.84
CA LYS A 112 13.05 18.68 17.54
C LYS A 112 11.70 19.39 17.71
N LEU A 113 10.61 18.80 17.21
CA LEU A 113 9.25 19.34 17.39
C LEU A 113 8.83 19.36 18.87
N ASN A 114 9.16 18.31 19.61
CA ASN A 114 8.88 18.25 21.05
C ASN A 114 9.68 19.31 21.83
N ALA A 115 10.94 19.56 21.44
CA ALA A 115 11.77 20.60 22.04
C ALA A 115 11.26 22.02 21.74
N LEU A 116 10.87 22.30 20.49
CA LEU A 116 10.24 23.58 20.12
C LEU A 116 8.97 23.84 20.93
N LYS A 117 8.15 22.80 21.13
CA LYS A 117 6.95 22.88 21.95
C LYS A 117 7.29 23.11 23.43
N ALA A 118 8.27 22.39 23.98
CA ALA A 118 8.69 22.51 25.37
C ALA A 118 9.24 23.91 25.70
N ASN A 119 9.90 24.54 24.72
CA ASN A 119 10.45 25.88 24.87
C ASN A 119 9.39 27.00 24.75
N GLY A 120 8.11 26.67 24.57
CA GLY A 120 7.05 27.66 24.44
C GLY A 120 7.19 28.58 23.22
N ILE A 121 8.10 28.25 22.29
CA ILE A 121 8.25 28.94 21.01
C ILE A 121 7.15 28.42 20.09
N TYR A 122 5.90 28.69 20.46
CA TYR A 122 4.90 28.89 19.45
C TYR A 122 5.35 30.12 18.68
N LEU A 123 5.64 29.96 17.39
CA LEU A 123 5.61 31.08 16.45
C LEU A 123 4.31 31.81 16.73
N HIS A 124 4.40 32.93 17.45
CA HIS A 124 3.28 33.81 17.66
C HIS A 124 2.66 34.03 16.30
N ARG A 125 1.41 33.60 16.15
CA ARG A 125 0.51 34.12 15.12
C ARG A 125 0.74 35.63 15.11
N PRO A 126 1.19 36.23 14.00
CA PRO A 126 1.32 37.68 13.94
C PRO A 126 -0.10 38.23 13.90
N ASP A 127 -0.72 38.38 15.07
CA ASP A 127 -1.86 39.25 15.27
C ASP A 127 -1.31 40.69 15.22
N THR A 128 -0.94 41.14 14.03
CA THR A 128 -0.84 42.56 13.73
C THR A 128 -2.25 43.10 13.57
N GLN A 129 -2.82 43.53 14.70
CA GLN A 129 -3.83 44.58 14.73
C GLN A 129 -3.09 45.91 14.97
N PRO A 130 -3.03 46.84 14.00
CA PRO A 130 -2.63 48.20 14.28
C PRO A 130 -3.87 49.01 14.69
N GLN A 131 -3.91 49.45 15.94
CA GLN A 131 -4.66 50.65 16.29
C GLN A 131 -3.92 51.85 15.69
N SER A 132 -4.47 52.44 14.64
CA SER A 132 -4.28 53.85 14.30
C SER A 132 -5.30 54.25 13.25
N ASN A 133 -6.04 55.30 13.57
CA ASN A 133 -7.09 55.93 12.79
C ASN A 133 -6.61 56.30 11.38
N ASP A 134 -7.33 55.86 10.34
CA ASP A 134 -8.14 56.75 9.49
C ASP A 134 -8.69 55.99 8.27
N SER A 135 -10.03 55.97 8.20
CA SER A 135 -10.87 56.08 7.00
C SER A 135 -10.35 55.50 5.67
N TRP A 136 -10.86 54.32 5.27
CA TRP A 136 -11.40 54.11 3.91
C TRP A 136 -12.62 53.17 3.96
N PHE A 137 -13.72 53.67 3.41
CA PHE A 137 -15.03 53.04 3.28
C PHE A 137 -15.10 52.02 2.11
N PHE A 138 -16.18 51.23 2.12
CA PHE A 138 -16.75 50.29 1.13
C PHE A 138 -16.45 48.80 1.39
N LEU A 139 -17.31 47.99 2.03
CA LEU A 139 -18.74 47.60 1.86
C LEU A 139 -18.86 46.20 1.20
N GLY A 140 -19.41 45.24 1.96
CA GLY A 140 -19.83 43.91 1.49
C GLY A 140 -19.80 42.83 2.59
N LYS A 141 -20.44 43.06 3.76
CA LYS A 141 -21.74 42.49 4.18
C LYS A 141 -21.88 40.95 4.12
N HIS A 142 -21.86 40.35 5.34
CA HIS A 142 -22.74 39.31 5.92
C HIS A 142 -22.94 37.99 5.16
N THR A 143 -22.83 36.81 5.80
CA THR A 143 -23.67 36.39 6.95
C THR A 143 -22.99 35.38 7.88
N ASP A 144 -23.13 35.65 9.18
CA ASP A 144 -23.07 34.69 10.27
C ASP A 144 -24.09 33.55 10.09
N LEU A 145 -23.84 32.40 10.71
CA LEU A 145 -24.77 31.80 11.68
C LEU A 145 -24.12 30.58 12.35
N SER A 146 -23.78 30.80 13.61
CA SER A 146 -23.68 29.81 14.68
C SER A 146 -24.94 28.94 14.77
N GLY A 147 -24.78 27.64 15.01
CA GLY A 147 -25.91 26.77 15.35
C GLY A 147 -25.51 25.31 15.57
N ILE A 148 -24.92 25.01 16.72
CA ILE A 148 -24.96 23.67 17.31
C ILE A 148 -26.34 23.49 17.97
N PRO A 149 -26.96 22.32 17.85
CA PRO A 149 -27.20 21.57 19.09
C PRO A 149 -26.84 20.08 19.01
N ARG A 150 -26.27 19.61 20.11
CA ARG A 150 -26.26 18.21 20.57
C ARG A 150 -27.69 17.72 20.87
N SER A 151 -27.96 16.45 20.59
CA SER A 151 -28.86 15.55 21.36
C SER A 151 -28.79 14.15 20.71
N SER A 152 -28.12 13.18 21.35
CA SER A 152 -28.70 12.09 22.17
C SER A 152 -29.52 11.05 21.40
N GLY A 153 -28.93 9.85 21.33
CA GLY A 153 -29.50 8.56 21.71
C GLY A 153 -30.87 8.14 21.18
N SER A 154 -30.88 7.09 20.36
CA SER A 154 -31.94 6.08 20.36
C SER A 154 -31.41 4.78 19.74
N GLN A 155 -31.44 3.72 20.54
CA GLN A 155 -31.53 2.34 20.09
C GLN A 155 -32.82 2.17 19.28
N LEU A 156 -32.82 1.31 18.25
CA LEU A 156 -33.63 0.07 18.20
C LEU A 156 -33.51 -0.65 16.83
N ALA A 157 -33.37 -1.97 16.95
CA ALA A 157 -33.98 -3.06 16.19
C ALA A 157 -34.09 -3.04 14.64
N HIS A 158 -33.58 -4.14 14.09
CA HIS A 158 -34.09 -4.97 12.99
C HIS A 158 -35.28 -4.47 12.15
N THR A 159 -35.09 -4.44 10.84
CA THR A 159 -35.99 -5.12 9.88
C THR A 159 -35.25 -5.46 8.59
N THR A 160 -35.46 -6.69 8.13
CA THR A 160 -35.17 -7.23 6.81
C THR A 160 -36.05 -6.56 5.76
N SER A 161 -35.49 -6.07 4.66
CA SER A 161 -36.22 -5.60 3.47
C SER A 161 -35.16 -5.35 2.38
N SER A 162 -35.06 -6.14 1.32
CA SER A 162 -35.91 -6.20 0.13
C SER A 162 -34.97 -6.01 -1.06
N ASP A 163 -35.07 -6.95 -2.00
CA ASP A 163 -34.41 -6.95 -3.29
C ASP A 163 -34.53 -5.60 -4.02
N TYR A 164 -33.44 -5.17 -4.65
CA TYR A 164 -33.41 -4.04 -5.57
C TYR A 164 -32.89 -4.50 -6.93
N GLU A 165 -33.83 -4.67 -7.87
CA GLU A 165 -33.56 -4.67 -9.31
C GLU A 165 -33.55 -3.23 -9.85
N PRO A 166 -32.82 -2.94 -10.95
CA PRO A 166 -32.72 -1.59 -11.49
C PRO A 166 -33.88 -1.26 -12.43
N ARG A 167 -34.61 -0.20 -12.07
CA ARG A 167 -35.74 0.37 -12.82
C ARG A 167 -35.26 1.32 -13.93
N ALA A 168 -35.13 0.84 -15.16
CA ALA A 168 -35.00 1.69 -16.34
C ALA A 168 -36.38 2.13 -16.83
N LYS A 169 -36.67 3.44 -16.70
CA LYS A 169 -37.89 4.08 -17.19
C LYS A 169 -37.89 4.13 -18.72
N ARG A 170 -38.66 3.26 -19.39
CA ARG A 170 -39.12 3.50 -20.78
C ARG A 170 -40.41 4.32 -20.73
N ARG A 171 -40.45 5.42 -21.51
CA ARG A 171 -41.69 6.13 -21.84
C ARG A 171 -42.60 5.16 -22.59
N ARG A 172 -43.73 4.82 -21.97
CA ARG A 172 -44.83 4.07 -22.56
C ARG A 172 -45.69 5.08 -23.32
N ILE A 173 -45.73 4.96 -24.64
CA ILE A 173 -46.79 5.59 -25.44
C ILE A 173 -48.00 4.68 -25.26
N GLU A 174 -48.99 5.21 -24.56
CA GLU A 174 -50.29 4.60 -24.34
C GLU A 174 -51.04 4.61 -25.67
N PHE A 175 -51.34 3.42 -26.22
CA PHE A 175 -52.42 3.27 -27.16
C PHE A 175 -53.68 2.89 -26.38
N PRO A 176 -54.82 3.57 -26.57
CA PRO A 176 -56.05 3.22 -25.90
C PRO A 176 -56.56 1.88 -26.42
N GLY A 177 -56.95 1.03 -25.47
CA GLY A 177 -57.72 -0.17 -25.77
C GLY A 177 -59.10 0.18 -26.34
N GLY A 178 -59.57 -0.67 -27.23
CA GLY A 178 -60.92 -0.60 -27.75
C GLY A 178 -61.26 -1.84 -28.58
N SER A 179 -62.06 -2.72 -27.98
CA SER A 179 -63.11 -3.51 -28.63
C SER A 179 -62.64 -4.55 -29.67
N SER A 180 -62.66 -5.84 -29.34
CA SER A 180 -63.84 -6.70 -29.51
C SER A 180 -64.59 -6.38 -30.80
N TYR A 181 -64.35 -7.15 -31.88
CA TYR A 181 -65.40 -7.62 -32.79
C TYR A 181 -64.99 -8.94 -33.41
N ASP A 182 -65.97 -9.84 -33.41
CA ASP A 182 -66.02 -11.10 -34.10
C ASP A 182 -65.59 -11.01 -35.57
N THR A 183 -64.98 -12.11 -35.98
CA THR A 183 -64.90 -12.60 -37.35
C THR A 183 -66.32 -12.74 -37.92
N THR A 184 -66.90 -11.63 -38.37
CA THR A 184 -68.08 -11.65 -39.24
C THR A 184 -67.65 -11.17 -40.60
N ALA A 185 -67.76 -12.07 -41.58
CA ALA A 185 -67.66 -11.78 -42.99
C ALA A 185 -68.69 -10.70 -43.36
N ILE A 186 -68.29 -9.43 -43.30
CA ILE A 186 -69.06 -8.33 -43.89
C ILE A 186 -68.51 -8.15 -45.30
N ASN A 187 -69.11 -8.94 -46.18
CA ASN A 187 -69.28 -8.71 -47.60
C ASN A 187 -69.84 -7.28 -47.80
N LYS A 188 -68.97 -6.27 -47.82
CA LYS A 188 -69.34 -4.95 -48.33
C LYS A 188 -69.37 -5.04 -49.84
N GLN A 189 -70.52 -5.51 -50.33
CA GLN A 189 -71.02 -5.15 -51.64
C GLN A 189 -70.86 -3.63 -51.78
N VAL A 190 -69.97 -3.22 -52.69
CA VAL A 190 -70.06 -1.92 -53.32
C VAL A 190 -71.50 -1.81 -53.83
N PRO A 191 -72.27 -0.76 -53.46
CA PRO A 191 -73.57 -0.56 -54.05
C PRO A 191 -73.32 -0.29 -55.53
N THR A 192 -73.61 -1.30 -56.35
CA THR A 192 -73.88 -1.16 -57.77
C THR A 192 -75.09 -0.24 -57.85
N SER A 193 -74.86 1.08 -57.86
CA SER A 193 -75.89 2.07 -58.12
C SER A 193 -76.59 1.67 -59.40
N GLY A 194 -77.91 1.49 -59.28
CA GLY A 194 -78.79 0.97 -60.30
C GLY A 194 -78.49 1.57 -61.67
N SER A 195 -78.13 0.66 -62.57
CA SER A 195 -78.42 0.76 -63.99
C SER A 195 -79.88 1.22 -64.16
N SER A 196 -80.04 2.52 -64.38
CA SER A 196 -81.23 3.07 -65.04
C SER A 196 -80.97 3.03 -66.54
N PRO A 197 -81.93 2.55 -67.35
CA PRO A 197 -81.75 2.40 -68.79
C PRO A 197 -81.74 3.80 -69.41
N THR A 198 -80.55 4.25 -69.83
CA THR A 198 -80.43 5.44 -70.70
C THR A 198 -80.36 4.99 -72.16
N PRO A 199 -80.97 5.76 -73.06
CA PRO A 199 -81.39 5.30 -74.37
C PRO A 199 -80.20 5.11 -75.30
N SER A 200 -80.36 4.17 -76.22
CA SER A 200 -79.56 3.99 -77.44
C SER A 200 -79.63 5.25 -78.30
N ALA A 201 -78.89 6.29 -77.92
CA ALA A 201 -78.52 7.40 -78.77
C ALA A 201 -77.00 7.37 -78.91
N VAL A 202 -76.53 7.05 -80.11
CA VAL A 202 -75.12 7.11 -80.48
C VAL A 202 -74.64 8.55 -80.23
N PRO A 203 -73.64 8.79 -79.37
CA PRO A 203 -73.08 10.13 -79.23
C PRO A 203 -72.25 10.42 -80.49
N GLU A 204 -72.77 11.26 -81.39
CA GLU A 204 -72.13 11.71 -82.64
C GLU A 204 -70.88 12.60 -82.43
N SER A 205 -70.19 12.50 -81.28
CA SER A 205 -69.00 13.30 -80.99
C SER A 205 -67.87 12.47 -80.37
N PRO A 206 -66.65 12.48 -80.94
CA PRO A 206 -65.47 11.77 -80.41
C PRO A 206 -65.02 12.21 -78.99
N HIS A 207 -65.66 13.23 -78.41
CA HIS A 207 -65.21 13.87 -77.18
C HIS A 207 -65.30 12.94 -75.95
N TRP A 208 -66.34 12.12 -75.83
CA TRP A 208 -66.52 11.22 -74.68
C TRP A 208 -65.41 10.16 -74.57
N MET A 209 -64.89 9.65 -75.70
CA MET A 209 -63.76 8.73 -75.73
C MET A 209 -62.48 9.39 -75.21
N ARG A 210 -62.24 10.65 -75.61
CA ARG A 210 -61.06 11.41 -75.15
C ARG A 210 -61.11 11.64 -73.64
N THR A 211 -62.28 12.01 -73.10
CA THR A 211 -62.46 12.17 -71.65
C THR A 211 -62.26 10.86 -70.91
N ARG A 212 -62.77 9.74 -71.45
CA ARG A 212 -62.59 8.42 -70.84
C ARG A 212 -61.13 7.96 -70.86
N ILE A 213 -60.40 8.20 -71.95
CA ILE A 213 -58.95 7.90 -72.04
C ILE A 213 -58.19 8.71 -71.00
N ALA A 214 -58.42 10.02 -70.91
CA ALA A 214 -57.76 10.87 -69.92
C ALA A 214 -58.05 10.42 -68.47
N GLN A 215 -59.28 9.99 -68.18
CA GLN A 215 -59.63 9.42 -66.87
C GLN A 215 -58.85 8.13 -66.58
N LEU A 216 -58.80 7.19 -67.54
CA LEU A 216 -58.07 5.93 -67.38
C LEU A 216 -56.56 6.14 -67.24
N GLU A 217 -56.00 7.13 -67.94
CA GLU A 217 -54.60 7.53 -67.80
C GLU A 217 -54.31 8.07 -66.38
N ALA A 218 -55.21 8.89 -65.85
CA ALA A 218 -55.12 9.38 -64.47
C ALA A 218 -55.24 8.25 -63.44
N GLU A 219 -56.21 7.35 -63.59
CA GLU A 219 -56.38 6.18 -62.72
C GLU A 219 -55.14 5.26 -62.76
N LEU A 220 -54.56 5.04 -63.95
CA LEU A 220 -53.34 4.26 -64.13
C LEU A 220 -52.12 4.94 -63.48
N TYR A 221 -52.01 6.26 -63.57
CA TYR A 221 -50.95 7.01 -62.88
C TYR A 221 -51.08 6.90 -61.36
N VAL A 222 -52.29 7.06 -60.81
CA VAL A 222 -52.56 6.88 -59.38
C VAL A 222 -52.26 5.45 -58.93
N ALA A 223 -52.64 4.44 -59.71
CA ALA A 223 -52.34 3.05 -59.40
C ALA A 223 -50.83 2.75 -59.42
N LYS A 224 -50.08 3.33 -60.36
CA LYS A 224 -48.60 3.23 -60.37
C LYS A 224 -47.99 3.89 -59.14
N ALA A 225 -48.42 5.11 -58.81
CA ALA A 225 -47.95 5.81 -57.62
C ALA A 225 -48.24 5.03 -56.33
N ALA A 226 -49.45 4.46 -56.20
CA ALA A 226 -49.82 3.61 -55.06
C ALA A 226 -48.96 2.35 -54.97
N ARG A 227 -48.68 1.69 -56.09
CA ARG A 227 -47.79 0.52 -56.14
C ARG A 227 -46.36 0.90 -55.73
N ASP A 228 -45.83 1.99 -56.25
CA ASP A 228 -44.45 2.42 -55.97
C ASP A 228 -44.29 2.84 -54.50
N MET A 229 -45.31 3.50 -53.92
CA MET A 229 -45.38 3.74 -52.47
C MET A 229 -45.42 2.43 -51.67
N ALA A 230 -46.27 1.47 -52.04
CA ALA A 230 -46.36 0.18 -51.34
C ALA A 230 -45.03 -0.61 -51.39
N VAL A 231 -44.32 -0.59 -52.52
CA VAL A 231 -42.98 -1.20 -52.64
C VAL A 231 -41.97 -0.48 -51.75
N SER A 232 -42.02 0.85 -51.68
CA SER A 232 -41.17 1.64 -50.78
C SER A 232 -41.46 1.35 -49.31
N GLU A 233 -42.73 1.22 -48.92
CA GLU A 233 -43.13 0.85 -47.55
C GLU A 233 -42.60 -0.55 -47.18
N GLN A 234 -42.70 -1.51 -48.11
CA GLN A 234 -42.19 -2.86 -47.90
C GLN A 234 -40.66 -2.89 -47.73
N ASP A 235 -39.91 -2.10 -48.51
CA ASP A 235 -38.45 -1.97 -48.34
C ASP A 235 -38.08 -1.35 -46.98
N VAL A 236 -38.83 -0.33 -46.54
CA VAL A 236 -38.64 0.27 -45.19
C VAL A 236 -38.90 -0.76 -44.09
N ILE A 237 -39.96 -1.56 -44.20
CA ILE A 237 -40.27 -2.63 -43.23
C ILE A 237 -39.16 -3.69 -43.22
N GLN A 238 -38.67 -4.11 -44.39
CA GLN A 238 -37.59 -5.10 -44.49
C GLN A 238 -36.30 -4.58 -43.86
N LYS A 239 -35.91 -3.33 -44.16
CA LYS A 239 -34.73 -2.69 -43.56
C LYS A 239 -34.87 -2.52 -42.05
N ALA A 240 -36.06 -2.11 -41.56
CA ALA A 240 -36.33 -1.98 -40.13
C ALA A 240 -36.22 -3.33 -39.41
N HIS A 241 -36.75 -4.41 -40.01
CA HIS A 241 -36.63 -5.76 -39.45
C HIS A 241 -35.17 -6.25 -39.40
N GLN A 242 -34.40 -6.01 -40.48
CA GLN A 242 -32.98 -6.36 -40.51
C GLN A 242 -32.18 -5.57 -39.45
N ALA A 243 -32.43 -4.27 -39.32
CA ALA A 243 -31.80 -3.44 -38.29
C ALA A 243 -32.14 -3.93 -36.87
N GLU A 244 -33.39 -4.34 -36.63
CA GLU A 244 -33.81 -4.92 -35.35
C GLU A 244 -33.09 -6.24 -35.05
N GLN A 245 -32.93 -7.13 -36.04
CA GLN A 245 -32.18 -8.38 -35.88
C GLN A 245 -30.69 -8.14 -35.60
N VAL A 246 -30.07 -7.14 -36.24
CA VAL A 246 -28.69 -6.74 -35.97
C VAL A 246 -28.57 -6.20 -34.54
N ALA A 247 -29.46 -5.29 -34.13
CA ALA A 247 -29.49 -4.74 -32.79
C ALA A 247 -29.68 -5.82 -31.71
N ARG A 248 -30.52 -6.84 -31.96
CA ARG A 248 -30.67 -7.99 -31.06
C ARG A 248 -29.40 -8.82 -30.93
N ARG A 249 -28.70 -9.09 -32.04
CA ARG A 249 -27.44 -9.84 -32.02
C ARG A 249 -26.34 -9.08 -31.29
N GLU A 250 -26.24 -7.78 -31.53
CA GLU A 250 -25.29 -6.91 -30.83
C GLU A 250 -25.59 -6.85 -29.33
N ALA A 251 -26.86 -6.67 -28.93
CA ALA A 251 -27.25 -6.65 -27.53
C ALA A 251 -26.92 -7.98 -26.82
N MET A 252 -27.13 -9.13 -27.48
CA MET A 252 -26.75 -10.44 -26.95
C MET A 252 -25.22 -10.59 -26.81
N SER A 253 -24.46 -10.10 -27.78
CA SER A 253 -23.00 -10.10 -27.72
C SER A 253 -22.48 -9.22 -26.57
N GLN A 254 -23.01 -8.01 -26.42
CA GLN A 254 -22.67 -7.10 -25.32
C GLN A 254 -23.04 -7.70 -23.96
N LYS A 255 -24.21 -8.33 -23.83
CA LYS A 255 -24.62 -9.05 -22.61
C LYS A 255 -23.64 -10.17 -22.27
N SER A 256 -23.28 -11.02 -23.24
CA SER A 256 -22.32 -12.11 -23.05
C SER A 256 -20.93 -11.60 -22.65
N ALA A 257 -20.47 -10.50 -23.27
CA ALA A 257 -19.22 -9.85 -22.90
C ALA A 257 -19.23 -9.30 -21.46
N ALA A 258 -20.35 -8.69 -21.05
CA ALA A 258 -20.53 -8.20 -19.69
C ALA A 258 -20.56 -9.34 -18.65
N GLU A 259 -21.24 -10.45 -18.94
CA GLU A 259 -21.27 -11.64 -18.08
C GLU A 259 -19.87 -12.28 -17.95
N ALA A 260 -19.12 -12.37 -19.05
CA ALA A 260 -17.75 -12.85 -19.01
C ALA A 260 -16.83 -11.94 -18.17
N ALA A 261 -17.01 -10.62 -18.24
CA ALA A 261 -16.27 -9.66 -17.44
C ALA A 261 -16.61 -9.78 -15.94
N LEU A 262 -17.89 -9.98 -15.60
CA LEU A 262 -18.32 -10.24 -14.22
C LEU A 262 -17.73 -11.54 -13.67
N SER A 263 -17.78 -12.62 -14.44
CA SER A 263 -17.20 -13.91 -14.04
C SER A 263 -15.69 -13.81 -13.76
N ARG A 264 -14.93 -13.09 -14.60
CA ARG A 264 -13.50 -12.84 -14.36
C ARG A 264 -13.28 -12.07 -13.06
N ARG A 265 -14.08 -11.03 -12.81
CA ARG A 265 -14.00 -10.23 -11.59
C ARG A 265 -14.30 -11.05 -10.34
N GLU A 266 -15.27 -11.96 -10.39
CA GLU A 266 -15.60 -12.87 -9.28
C GLU A 266 -14.45 -13.83 -8.97
N VAL A 267 -13.82 -14.39 -10.01
CA VAL A 267 -12.63 -15.26 -9.86
C VAL A 267 -11.49 -14.48 -9.22
N GLU A 268 -11.17 -13.27 -9.72
CA GLU A 268 -10.15 -12.41 -9.12
C GLU A 268 -10.45 -12.06 -7.66
N GLN A 269 -11.71 -11.75 -7.33
CA GLN A 269 -12.13 -11.46 -5.96
C GLN A 269 -11.99 -12.68 -5.05
N SER A 270 -12.36 -13.88 -5.52
CA SER A 270 -12.22 -15.13 -4.76
C SER A 270 -10.75 -15.46 -4.49
N TRP A 271 -9.89 -15.22 -5.47
CA TRP A 271 -8.45 -15.41 -5.37
C TRP A 271 -7.84 -14.44 -4.35
N LEU A 272 -8.16 -13.15 -4.45
CA LEU A 272 -7.69 -12.13 -3.49
C LEU A 272 -8.16 -12.40 -2.06
N ARG A 273 -9.38 -12.91 -1.87
CA ARG A 273 -9.87 -13.33 -0.55
C ARG A 273 -9.07 -14.49 0.02
N THR A 274 -8.80 -15.50 -0.82
CA THR A 274 -8.00 -16.66 -0.42
C THR A 274 -6.57 -16.27 -0.06
N GLU A 275 -5.96 -15.36 -0.83
CA GLU A 275 -4.62 -14.83 -0.54
C GLU A 275 -4.61 -14.00 0.75
N LEU A 276 -5.65 -13.18 0.99
CA LEU A 276 -5.80 -12.41 2.23
C LEU A 276 -5.92 -13.34 3.45
N ASP A 277 -6.74 -14.39 3.36
CA ASP A 277 -6.89 -15.38 4.44
C ASP A 277 -5.58 -16.12 4.71
N ALA A 278 -4.84 -16.49 3.66
CA ALA A 278 -3.52 -17.09 3.80
C ALA A 278 -2.52 -16.15 4.49
N ALA A 279 -2.53 -14.86 4.13
CA ALA A 279 -1.68 -13.85 4.76
C ALA A 279 -2.04 -13.61 6.23
N ILE A 280 -3.33 -13.64 6.57
CA ILE A 280 -3.81 -13.55 7.97
C ILE A 280 -3.31 -14.76 8.77
N CYS A 281 -3.40 -15.97 8.24
CA CYS A 281 -2.87 -17.19 8.87
C CYS A 281 -1.35 -17.13 9.04
N GLN A 282 -0.61 -16.60 8.07
CA GLN A 282 0.83 -16.40 8.22
C GLN A 282 1.16 -15.38 9.32
N LYS A 283 0.40 -14.29 9.38
CA LYS A 283 0.56 -13.26 10.42
C LYS A 283 0.29 -13.80 11.82
N SER A 284 -0.76 -14.62 11.99
CA SER A 284 -1.06 -15.24 13.29
C SER A 284 0.04 -16.20 13.72
N ASN A 285 0.57 -17.02 12.79
CA ASN A 285 1.72 -17.89 13.07
C ASN A 285 2.95 -17.10 13.52
N LEU A 286 3.31 -16.03 12.81
CA LEU A 286 4.43 -15.15 13.19
C LEU A 286 4.19 -14.46 14.53
N SER A 287 2.95 -14.08 14.84
CA SER A 287 2.59 -13.50 16.14
C SER A 287 2.80 -14.49 17.28
N ASN A 288 2.41 -15.76 17.07
CA ASN A 288 2.64 -16.82 18.05
C ASN A 288 4.13 -17.09 18.25
N ASP A 289 4.92 -17.09 17.17
CA ASP A 289 6.38 -17.22 17.23
C ASP A 289 7.03 -16.07 18.01
N LEU A 290 6.57 -14.83 17.79
CA LEU A 290 7.03 -13.67 18.56
C LEU A 290 6.69 -13.79 20.04
N GLU A 291 5.52 -14.29 20.38
CA GLU A 291 5.13 -14.48 21.79
C GLU A 291 5.93 -15.61 22.45
N ASN A 292 6.21 -16.69 21.72
CA ASN A 292 7.13 -17.75 22.17
C ASN A 292 8.54 -17.21 22.39
N LEU A 293 9.06 -16.37 21.48
CA LEU A 293 10.36 -15.73 21.64
C LEU A 293 10.37 -14.76 22.83
N ARG A 294 9.31 -13.98 23.02
CA ARG A 294 9.14 -13.11 24.20
C ARG A 294 9.22 -13.92 25.50
N GLY A 295 8.55 -15.08 25.56
CA GLY A 295 8.65 -16.00 26.68
C GLY A 295 10.08 -16.50 26.91
N GLN A 296 10.79 -16.88 25.85
CA GLN A 296 12.20 -17.30 25.94
C GLN A 296 13.12 -16.16 26.43
N PHE A 297 12.88 -14.93 25.97
CA PHE A 297 13.63 -13.77 26.44
C PHE A 297 13.41 -13.51 27.94
N ALA A 298 12.18 -13.63 28.43
CA ALA A 298 11.89 -13.47 29.85
C ALA A 298 12.63 -14.51 30.71
N VAL A 299 12.63 -15.78 30.30
CA VAL A 299 13.41 -16.83 30.99
C VAL A 299 14.90 -16.51 30.99
N LEU A 300 15.45 -16.10 29.84
CA LEU A 300 16.87 -15.80 29.71
C LEU A 300 17.28 -14.54 30.48
N GLU A 301 16.36 -13.57 30.64
CA GLU A 301 16.56 -12.39 31.48
C GLU A 301 16.66 -12.78 32.97
N GLU A 302 15.78 -13.67 33.45
CA GLU A 302 15.85 -14.19 34.81
C GLU A 302 17.13 -15.01 35.05
N ASP A 303 17.53 -15.85 34.10
CA ASP A 303 18.81 -16.57 34.16
C ASP A 303 20.00 -15.61 34.25
N LEU A 304 19.95 -14.48 33.53
CA LEU A 304 20.99 -13.44 33.58
C LEU A 304 21.00 -12.75 34.94
N LYS A 305 19.84 -12.43 35.52
CA LYS A 305 19.75 -11.86 36.88
C LYS A 305 20.36 -12.81 37.91
N LEU A 306 20.08 -14.11 37.81
CA LEU A 306 20.68 -15.13 38.67
C LEU A 306 22.20 -15.26 38.47
N ALA A 307 22.67 -15.22 37.22
CA ALA A 307 24.11 -15.24 36.95
C ALA A 307 24.82 -13.99 37.51
N ARG A 308 24.17 -12.82 37.44
CA ARG A 308 24.71 -11.57 37.97
C ARG A 308 24.75 -11.57 39.49
N SER A 309 23.71 -12.07 40.17
CA SER A 309 23.74 -12.21 41.63
C SER A 309 24.79 -13.22 42.08
N SER A 310 24.97 -14.31 41.33
CA SER A 310 26.05 -15.28 41.56
C SER A 310 27.44 -14.64 41.42
N LEU A 311 27.63 -13.81 40.38
CA LEU A 311 28.88 -13.06 40.18
C LEU A 311 29.17 -12.10 41.34
N ASP A 312 28.17 -11.36 41.81
CA ASP A 312 28.32 -10.45 42.97
C ASP A 312 28.66 -11.20 44.26
N MET A 313 28.23 -12.46 44.41
CA MET A 313 28.62 -13.31 45.53
C MET A 313 30.05 -13.83 45.36
N ALA A 314 30.48 -14.12 44.13
CA ALA A 314 31.84 -14.54 43.82
C ALA A 314 32.87 -13.42 44.00
N THR A 315 32.52 -12.17 43.69
CA THR A 315 33.41 -11.02 43.95
C THR A 315 33.59 -10.79 45.45
N LYS A 316 32.51 -10.84 46.24
CA LYS A 316 32.58 -10.77 47.71
C LYS A 316 33.37 -11.92 48.33
N SER A 317 33.24 -13.13 47.79
CA SER A 317 34.05 -14.25 48.26
C SER A 317 35.53 -14.07 47.93
N ASN A 318 35.85 -13.50 46.76
CA ASN A 318 37.22 -13.18 46.37
C ASN A 318 37.84 -12.09 47.27
N GLU A 319 37.11 -11.01 47.56
CA GLU A 319 37.55 -9.98 48.53
C GLU A 319 37.85 -10.59 49.91
N ARG A 320 37.02 -11.54 50.35
CA ARG A 320 37.25 -12.28 51.60
C ARG A 320 38.47 -13.18 51.51
N VAL A 321 38.72 -13.83 50.36
CA VAL A 321 39.93 -14.63 50.15
C VAL A 321 41.18 -13.76 50.23
N GLU A 322 41.20 -12.60 49.57
CA GLU A 322 42.32 -11.65 49.63
C GLU A 322 42.58 -11.18 51.07
N SER A 323 41.53 -10.85 51.83
CA SER A 323 41.66 -10.48 53.25
C SER A 323 42.21 -11.63 54.10
N LEU A 324 41.73 -12.86 53.90
CA LEU A 324 42.21 -14.05 54.60
C LEU A 324 43.66 -14.38 54.24
N GLN A 325 44.07 -14.11 53.00
CA GLN A 325 45.43 -14.29 52.52
C GLN A 325 46.39 -13.28 53.17
N LEU A 326 45.97 -12.03 53.30
CA LEU A 326 46.71 -11.00 54.03
C LEU A 326 46.87 -11.37 55.52
N GLU A 327 45.81 -11.85 56.18
CA GLU A 327 45.89 -12.33 57.57
C GLU A 327 46.81 -13.55 57.73
N LEU A 328 46.85 -14.43 56.73
CA LEU A 328 47.73 -15.60 56.74
C LEU A 328 49.19 -15.18 56.64
N GLU A 329 49.51 -14.24 55.74
CA GLU A 329 50.85 -13.68 55.58
C GLU A 329 51.30 -12.99 56.88
N GLU A 330 50.43 -12.17 57.49
CA GLU A 330 50.73 -11.54 58.78
C GLU A 330 50.94 -12.58 59.91
N ALA A 331 50.14 -13.64 59.94
CA ALA A 331 50.31 -14.72 60.91
C ALA A 331 51.61 -15.50 60.69
N GLN A 332 52.02 -15.70 59.43
CA GLN A 332 53.31 -16.30 59.07
C GLN A 332 54.48 -15.43 59.53
N ASP A 333 54.44 -14.12 59.29
CA ASP A 333 55.48 -13.20 59.75
C ASP A 333 55.59 -13.18 61.28
N ARG A 334 54.45 -13.18 61.98
CA ARG A 334 54.42 -13.28 63.44
C ARG A 334 54.96 -14.61 63.94
N ALA A 335 54.66 -15.71 63.26
CA ALA A 335 55.18 -17.03 63.59
C ALA A 335 56.71 -17.10 63.40
N GLN A 336 57.23 -16.59 62.28
CA GLN A 336 58.68 -16.52 62.04
C GLN A 336 59.39 -15.62 63.06
N LYS A 337 58.79 -14.49 63.43
CA LYS A 337 59.30 -13.59 64.47
C LYS A 337 59.33 -14.27 65.85
N LEU A 338 58.31 -15.04 66.19
CA LEU A 338 58.27 -15.84 67.41
C LEU A 338 59.26 -17.00 67.37
N GLN A 339 59.49 -17.61 66.20
CA GLN A 339 60.46 -18.68 66.02
C GLN A 339 61.89 -18.15 66.20
N LEU A 340 62.17 -16.94 65.72
CA LEU A 340 63.41 -16.19 66.02
C LEU A 340 63.54 -15.88 67.52
N GLN A 341 62.47 -15.44 68.19
CA GLN A 341 62.48 -15.25 69.64
C GLN A 341 62.68 -16.55 70.42
N GLN A 342 62.07 -17.66 69.97
CA GLN A 342 62.27 -18.99 70.55
C GLN A 342 63.70 -19.48 70.39
N SER A 343 64.32 -19.29 69.23
CA SER A 343 65.75 -19.59 69.06
C SER A 343 66.65 -18.73 69.95
N HIS A 344 66.21 -17.52 70.32
CA HIS A 344 66.89 -16.65 71.27
C HIS A 344 66.64 -17.04 72.74
N THR A 345 65.49 -17.61 73.09
CA THR A 345 65.16 -18.04 74.46
C THR A 345 65.55 -19.50 74.75
N GLU A 346 65.70 -20.36 73.74
CA GLU A 346 66.32 -21.69 73.87
C GLU A 346 67.83 -21.62 74.20
N GLN A 347 68.45 -20.44 74.12
CA GLN A 347 69.81 -20.18 74.59
C GLN A 347 69.90 -19.69 76.05
N GLY A 348 68.76 -19.56 76.75
CA GLY A 348 68.72 -19.09 78.13
C GLY A 348 67.71 -19.87 78.97
N GLU A 349 68.15 -20.98 79.53
CA GLU A 349 67.43 -21.71 80.58
C GLU A 349 67.08 -20.77 81.74
N ALA A 350 65.79 -20.64 82.04
CA ALA A 350 65.20 -20.92 83.36
C ALA A 350 63.76 -20.40 83.45
N LYS A 351 62.84 -21.31 83.80
CA LYS A 351 61.47 -21.10 84.30
C LYS A 351 60.51 -20.36 83.37
N PHE A 352 59.73 -21.13 82.60
CA PHE A 352 58.59 -20.61 81.85
C PHE A 352 57.25 -21.10 82.41
N ASP A 353 56.33 -20.14 82.54
CA ASP A 353 54.94 -20.31 82.90
C ASP A 353 54.19 -21.21 81.91
N ILE A 354 53.62 -22.29 82.46
CA ILE A 354 52.79 -23.32 81.80
C ILE A 354 51.59 -22.72 81.04
N THR A 355 51.17 -21.50 81.38
CA THR A 355 50.02 -20.81 80.77
C THR A 355 50.27 -20.33 79.34
N LYS A 356 51.49 -19.93 78.96
CA LYS A 356 51.79 -19.47 77.59
C LYS A 356 51.88 -20.62 76.58
N LEU A 357 52.29 -21.80 77.05
CA LEU A 357 52.38 -23.00 76.22
C LEU A 357 50.99 -23.53 75.84
N GLU A 358 50.03 -23.51 76.77
CA GLU A 358 48.65 -23.90 76.47
C GLU A 358 47.96 -22.91 75.52
N ASP A 359 48.26 -21.61 75.61
CA ASP A 359 47.71 -20.61 74.71
C ASP A 359 48.27 -20.72 73.26
N ALA A 360 49.50 -21.21 73.09
CA ALA A 360 50.03 -21.57 71.78
C ALA A 360 49.36 -22.83 71.22
N LYS A 361 49.05 -23.80 72.08
CA LYS A 361 48.41 -25.07 71.70
C LYS A 361 46.97 -24.89 71.25
N THR A 362 46.23 -23.96 71.86
CA THR A 362 44.88 -23.58 71.42
C THR A 362 44.90 -22.88 70.07
N LYS A 363 45.85 -21.95 69.84
CA LYS A 363 46.05 -21.27 68.54
C LYS A 363 46.41 -22.24 67.42
N ILE A 364 47.26 -23.24 67.67
CA ILE A 364 47.59 -24.27 66.68
C ILE A 364 46.35 -25.10 66.32
N LYS A 365 45.51 -25.47 67.31
CA LYS A 365 44.25 -26.17 67.04
C LYS A 365 43.29 -25.31 66.20
N GLN A 366 43.21 -24.01 66.47
CA GLN A 366 42.40 -23.07 65.71
C GLN A 366 42.90 -22.86 64.27
N LEU A 367 44.21 -22.75 64.07
CA LEU A 367 44.79 -22.68 62.73
C LEU A 367 44.53 -23.98 61.95
N LYS A 368 44.61 -25.14 62.61
CA LYS A 368 44.34 -26.44 61.97
C LYS A 368 42.89 -26.59 61.53
N SER A 369 41.91 -26.07 62.30
CA SER A 369 40.51 -26.05 61.87
C SER A 369 40.28 -25.07 60.71
N ARG A 370 40.94 -23.90 60.74
CA ARG A 370 40.88 -22.91 59.66
C ARG A 370 41.46 -23.43 58.34
N VAL A 371 42.58 -24.16 58.38
CA VAL A 371 43.15 -24.83 57.20
C VAL A 371 42.20 -25.89 56.63
N LYS A 372 41.51 -26.66 57.48
CA LYS A 372 40.49 -27.62 57.01
C LYS A 372 39.33 -26.93 56.32
N GLN A 373 38.87 -25.80 56.86
CA GLN A 373 37.80 -25.00 56.26
C GLN A 373 38.21 -24.36 54.92
N LEU A 374 39.45 -23.88 54.80
CA LEU A 374 39.96 -23.36 53.53
C LEU A 374 40.04 -24.46 52.46
N LYS A 375 40.44 -25.68 52.83
CA LYS A 375 40.42 -26.83 51.90
C LYS A 375 39.02 -27.18 51.41
N SER A 376 38.01 -27.14 52.28
CA SER A 376 36.62 -27.37 51.83
C SER A 376 36.14 -26.27 50.89
N ASN A 377 36.49 -25.02 51.15
CA ASN A 377 36.11 -23.91 50.27
C ASN A 377 36.77 -24.00 48.91
N LEU A 378 38.06 -24.37 48.85
CA LEU A 378 38.78 -24.58 47.61
C LEU A 378 38.13 -25.67 46.73
N ALA A 379 37.66 -26.77 47.35
CA ALA A 379 36.96 -27.83 46.64
C ALA A 379 35.63 -27.33 46.03
N VAL A 380 34.87 -26.52 46.78
CA VAL A 380 33.62 -25.93 46.29
C VAL A 380 33.87 -24.97 45.13
N THR A 381 34.91 -24.14 45.20
CA THR A 381 35.25 -23.22 44.10
C THR A 381 35.71 -23.95 42.84
N GLN A 382 36.40 -25.08 43.01
CA GLN A 382 36.80 -25.92 41.87
C GLN A 382 35.57 -26.50 41.16
N GLU A 383 34.59 -27.02 41.91
CA GLU A 383 33.35 -27.55 41.34
C GLU A 383 32.53 -26.47 40.61
N GLN A 384 32.51 -25.24 41.14
CA GLN A 384 31.89 -24.10 40.45
C GLN A 384 32.61 -23.75 39.15
N LEU A 385 33.95 -23.77 39.14
CA LEU A 385 34.74 -23.52 37.93
C LEU A 385 34.41 -24.57 36.86
N ASP A 386 34.40 -25.85 37.23
CA ASP A 386 34.08 -26.95 36.31
C ASP A 386 32.65 -26.81 35.75
N SER A 387 31.69 -26.40 36.58
CA SER A 387 30.32 -26.10 36.13
C SER A 387 30.25 -24.94 35.13
N THR A 388 31.00 -23.85 35.38
CA THR A 388 31.04 -22.71 34.44
C THR A 388 31.70 -23.08 33.12
N GLN A 389 32.73 -23.92 33.14
CA GLN A 389 33.38 -24.43 31.94
C GLN A 389 32.42 -25.27 31.09
N GLN A 390 31.69 -26.20 31.70
CA GLN A 390 30.67 -26.99 30.99
C GLN A 390 29.55 -26.11 30.40
N SER A 391 29.13 -25.07 31.12
CA SER A 391 28.14 -24.11 30.63
C SER A 391 28.64 -23.35 29.40
N LEU A 392 29.90 -22.91 29.41
CA LEU A 392 30.53 -22.23 28.28
C LEU A 392 30.60 -23.14 27.04
N GLU A 393 31.05 -24.38 27.20
CA GLU A 393 31.11 -25.37 26.12
C GLU A 393 29.73 -25.63 25.50
N SER A 394 28.68 -25.71 26.33
CA SER A 394 27.31 -25.89 25.84
C SER A 394 26.83 -24.72 24.97
N LYS A 395 27.18 -23.48 25.33
CA LYS A 395 26.85 -22.28 24.56
C LYS A 395 27.64 -22.21 23.26
N GLU A 396 28.91 -22.58 23.28
CA GLU A 396 29.73 -22.67 22.08
C GLU A 396 29.15 -23.68 21.09
N GLN A 397 28.74 -24.85 21.57
CA GLN A 397 28.10 -25.88 20.75
C GLN A 397 26.78 -25.38 20.12
N LYS A 398 25.96 -24.63 20.87
CA LYS A 398 24.73 -24.00 20.37
C LYS A 398 25.01 -22.93 19.30
N CYS A 399 26.06 -22.14 19.47
CA CYS A 399 26.52 -21.17 18.48
C CYS A 399 26.98 -21.86 17.19
N LEU A 400 27.74 -22.96 17.29
CA LEU A 400 28.18 -23.75 16.14
C LEU A 400 26.99 -24.37 15.37
N LEU A 401 26.00 -24.90 16.08
CA LEU A 401 24.76 -25.42 15.48
C LEU A 401 24.00 -24.32 14.71
N THR A 402 23.88 -23.14 15.30
CA THR A 402 23.18 -22.00 14.68
C THR A 402 23.93 -21.52 13.43
N ARG A 403 25.27 -21.44 13.50
CA ARG A 403 26.13 -21.11 12.35
C ARG A 403 26.00 -22.15 11.22
N ARG A 404 25.90 -23.44 11.55
CA ARG A 404 25.67 -24.51 10.56
C ARG A 404 24.31 -24.35 9.89
N ARG A 405 23.24 -24.10 10.65
CA ARG A 405 21.89 -23.83 10.10
C ARG A 405 21.89 -22.63 9.16
N TYR A 406 22.53 -21.53 9.55
CA TYR A 406 22.68 -20.34 8.70
C TYR A 406 23.41 -20.65 7.38
N LYS A 407 24.50 -21.43 7.41
CA LYS A 407 25.18 -21.86 6.18
C LYS A 407 24.25 -22.67 5.27
N THR A 408 23.45 -23.58 5.84
CA THR A 408 22.49 -24.38 5.07
C THR A 408 21.38 -23.53 4.43
N THR A 409 20.80 -22.58 5.17
CA THR A 409 19.75 -21.70 4.63
C THR A 409 20.31 -20.76 3.57
N LYS A 410 21.53 -20.22 3.77
CA LYS A 410 22.23 -19.43 2.76
C LYS A 410 22.48 -20.22 1.46
N ALA A 411 22.86 -21.50 1.56
CA ALA A 411 23.03 -22.36 0.40
C ALA A 411 21.71 -22.60 -0.36
N LYS A 412 20.61 -22.87 0.37
CA LYS A 412 19.26 -23.00 -0.23
C LYS A 412 18.83 -21.73 -0.95
N LEU A 413 19.04 -20.56 -0.34
CA LEU A 413 18.75 -19.28 -0.96
C LEU A 413 19.58 -19.06 -2.25
N GLY A 414 20.84 -19.48 -2.24
CA GLY A 414 21.68 -19.49 -3.44
C GLY A 414 21.10 -20.34 -4.57
N ALA A 415 20.59 -21.54 -4.25
CA ALA A 415 19.95 -22.42 -5.23
C ALA A 415 18.63 -21.84 -5.79
N TYR A 416 17.80 -21.19 -4.96
CA TYR A 416 16.61 -20.49 -5.46
C TYR A 416 16.96 -19.32 -6.38
N LYS A 417 18.02 -18.58 -6.05
CA LYS A 417 18.50 -17.47 -6.89
C LYS A 417 18.94 -17.96 -8.28
N THR A 418 19.66 -19.08 -8.36
CA THR A 418 20.07 -19.64 -9.66
C THR A 418 18.88 -20.19 -10.44
N TRP A 419 17.93 -20.87 -9.77
CA TRP A 419 16.70 -21.35 -10.39
C TRP A 419 15.87 -20.21 -11.01
N LEU A 420 15.65 -19.12 -10.26
CA LEU A 420 14.91 -17.95 -10.74
C LEU A 420 15.66 -17.24 -11.89
N GLY A 421 17.00 -17.22 -11.85
CA GLY A 421 17.82 -16.74 -12.95
C GLY A 421 17.61 -17.56 -14.24
N ASN A 422 17.55 -18.89 -14.11
CA ASN A 422 17.31 -19.79 -15.24
C ASN A 422 15.90 -19.61 -15.83
N GLU A 423 14.89 -19.47 -14.98
CA GLU A 423 13.51 -19.22 -15.42
C GLU A 423 13.38 -17.90 -16.16
N ARG A 424 14.00 -16.82 -15.65
CA ARG A 424 14.05 -15.54 -16.34
C ARG A 424 14.74 -15.65 -17.70
N ALA A 425 15.83 -16.41 -17.81
CA ALA A 425 16.50 -16.64 -19.08
C ALA A 425 15.63 -17.43 -20.07
N LEU A 426 14.86 -18.42 -19.58
CA LEU A 426 13.90 -19.17 -20.39
C LEU A 426 12.77 -18.27 -20.91
N LEU A 427 12.18 -17.46 -20.04
CA LEU A 427 11.13 -16.50 -20.41
C LEU A 427 11.63 -15.48 -21.42
N GLN A 428 12.87 -15.00 -21.27
CA GLN A 428 13.47 -14.09 -22.23
C GLN A 428 13.66 -14.76 -23.60
N LYS A 429 14.17 -16.01 -23.62
CA LYS A 429 14.27 -16.79 -24.86
C LYS A 429 12.91 -16.97 -25.53
N LEU A 430 11.91 -17.40 -24.75
CA LEU A 430 10.53 -17.60 -25.20
C LEU A 430 9.94 -16.30 -25.79
N ARG A 431 10.15 -15.16 -25.13
CA ARG A 431 9.74 -13.85 -25.65
C ARG A 431 10.43 -13.54 -26.97
N THR A 432 11.74 -13.73 -27.06
CA THR A 432 12.49 -13.45 -28.29
C THR A 432 12.16 -14.40 -29.44
N THR A 433 11.61 -15.60 -29.18
CA THR A 433 11.18 -16.53 -30.23
C THR A 433 9.72 -16.34 -30.63
N LEU A 434 8.81 -16.17 -29.67
CA LEU A 434 7.38 -15.98 -29.93
C LEU A 434 7.07 -14.63 -30.55
N THR A 435 7.72 -13.55 -30.11
CA THR A 435 7.42 -12.22 -30.62
C THR A 435 7.64 -12.12 -32.13
N PRO A 436 8.80 -12.52 -32.71
CA PRO A 436 8.99 -12.50 -34.15
C PRO A 436 8.08 -13.47 -34.91
N ALA A 437 7.83 -14.67 -34.37
CA ALA A 437 6.95 -15.65 -35.00
C ALA A 437 5.50 -15.15 -35.08
N ALA A 438 5.00 -14.53 -34.00
CA ALA A 438 3.68 -13.92 -33.96
C ALA A 438 3.57 -12.74 -34.93
N TYR A 439 4.58 -11.85 -34.98
CA TYR A 439 4.60 -10.75 -35.95
C TYR A 439 4.66 -11.26 -37.40
N LYS A 440 5.43 -12.31 -37.71
CA LYS A 440 5.46 -12.93 -39.04
C LYS A 440 4.11 -13.55 -39.44
N SER A 441 3.48 -14.28 -38.53
CA SER A 441 2.14 -14.87 -38.75
C SER A 441 1.07 -13.78 -38.96
N LEU A 442 1.12 -12.73 -38.15
CA LEU A 442 0.22 -11.58 -38.29
C LEU A 442 0.44 -10.86 -39.63
N GLY A 443 1.70 -10.66 -40.04
CA GLY A 443 2.03 -10.12 -41.36
C GLY A 443 1.46 -10.98 -42.50
N ALA A 444 1.65 -12.30 -42.44
CA ALA A 444 1.11 -13.22 -43.45
C ALA A 444 -0.43 -13.19 -43.53
N THR A 445 -1.12 -13.03 -42.39
CA THR A 445 -2.59 -12.88 -42.38
C THR A 445 -3.04 -11.53 -42.96
N HIS A 446 -2.29 -10.45 -42.72
CA HIS A 446 -2.54 -9.15 -43.35
C HIS A 446 -2.31 -9.20 -44.86
N GLU A 447 -1.27 -9.89 -45.33
CA GLU A 447 -1.03 -10.11 -46.77
C GLU A 447 -2.15 -10.91 -47.43
N THR A 448 -2.61 -12.00 -46.79
CA THR A 448 -3.72 -12.81 -47.33
C THR A 448 -5.04 -12.03 -47.34
N LEU A 449 -5.32 -11.25 -46.29
CA LEU A 449 -6.50 -10.38 -46.25
C LEU A 449 -6.42 -9.30 -47.33
N GLY A 450 -5.25 -8.67 -47.51
CA GLY A 450 -5.02 -7.67 -48.55
C GLY A 450 -5.22 -8.24 -49.96
N ALA A 451 -4.72 -9.46 -50.21
CA ALA A 451 -4.93 -10.16 -51.48
C ALA A 451 -6.41 -10.49 -51.71
N PHE A 452 -7.13 -10.94 -50.68
CA PHE A 452 -8.57 -11.20 -50.74
C PHE A 452 -9.37 -9.93 -51.06
N LEU A 453 -9.09 -8.82 -50.35
CA LEU A 453 -9.75 -7.53 -50.59
C LEU A 453 -9.46 -7.00 -52.00
N SER A 454 -8.23 -7.18 -52.48
CA SER A 454 -7.84 -6.83 -53.86
C SER A 454 -8.62 -7.64 -54.89
N ALA A 455 -8.81 -8.94 -54.68
CA ALA A 455 -9.60 -9.80 -55.57
C ALA A 455 -11.09 -9.40 -55.61
N MET A 456 -11.60 -8.82 -54.52
CA MET A 456 -12.97 -8.29 -54.42
C MET A 456 -13.14 -6.91 -55.09
N GLY A 457 -12.08 -6.34 -55.68
CA GLY A 457 -12.13 -5.04 -56.36
C GLY A 457 -12.16 -3.84 -55.41
N LEU A 458 -11.87 -4.03 -54.13
CA LEU A 458 -11.71 -2.93 -53.18
C LEU A 458 -10.29 -2.36 -53.32
N PRO A 459 -10.13 -1.02 -53.36
CA PRO A 459 -8.80 -0.42 -53.41
C PRO A 459 -8.01 -0.85 -52.16
N PRO A 460 -6.70 -1.16 -52.30
CA PRO A 460 -5.88 -1.48 -51.16
C PRO A 460 -5.96 -0.33 -50.15
N VAL A 461 -6.15 -0.66 -48.87
CA VAL A 461 -6.09 0.30 -47.78
C VAL A 461 -4.62 0.73 -47.67
N GLY A 462 -4.24 1.66 -48.54
CA GLY A 462 -2.93 2.26 -48.56
C GLY A 462 -2.74 3.06 -47.29
N GLU A 463 -1.55 2.92 -46.70
CA GLU A 463 -0.97 3.70 -45.61
C GLU A 463 -0.78 5.20 -45.96
N ASP A 464 -1.64 5.77 -46.80
CA ASP A 464 -1.64 7.18 -47.17
C ASP A 464 -2.37 7.99 -46.09
N GLY A 465 -1.75 8.13 -44.93
CA GLY A 465 -2.40 8.81 -43.81
C GLY A 465 -1.55 9.13 -42.59
N ASN A 466 -0.22 9.24 -42.73
CA ASN A 466 0.63 9.73 -41.64
C ASN A 466 1.47 10.93 -42.06
N THR A 467 0.85 11.93 -42.68
CA THR A 467 1.36 13.30 -42.61
C THR A 467 1.04 13.84 -41.24
N GLY A 468 2.06 13.96 -40.40
CA GLY A 468 1.97 14.57 -39.07
C GLY A 468 1.40 16.00 -39.10
N PRO A 469 0.90 16.49 -37.95
CA PRO A 469 0.24 17.78 -37.88
C PRO A 469 1.21 18.90 -38.28
N LYS A 470 0.82 19.67 -39.30
CA LYS A 470 1.47 20.94 -39.64
C LYS A 470 1.33 21.88 -38.43
N GLU A 471 2.47 22.39 -37.97
CA GLU A 471 2.54 23.54 -37.07
C GLU A 471 1.85 24.72 -37.76
N GLU A 472 0.70 25.14 -37.23
CA GLU A 472 0.09 26.42 -37.55
C GLU A 472 0.85 27.50 -36.77
N SER A 473 1.47 28.40 -37.52
CA SER A 473 1.91 29.70 -37.01
C SER A 473 0.69 30.62 -36.93
N GLU A 474 0.37 31.10 -35.74
CA GLU A 474 -0.11 32.47 -35.45
C GLU A 474 0.12 32.82 -33.97
#